data_AF-A0A485PIQ5-F1
#
_entry.id   AF-A0A485PIQ5-F1
#
_cell.length_a   1.000
_cell.length_b   1.000
_cell.length_c   1.000
_cell.angle_alpha   90.00
_cell.angle_beta   90.00
_cell.angle_gamma   90.00
#
_symmetry.space_group_name_H-M   'P 1'
#
loop_
_entity.id
_entity.type
_entity.pdbx_description
1 polymer ?
#
loop_
_entity_poly.entity_id
_entity_poly.type
_entity_poly.pdbx_seq_one_letter_code
_entity_poly.pdbx_strand_id
1 'polypeptide(L)' 'MTEEVIAAGSVMEVNTVLQEVLKTTLIHDGLACGIREAAKALDKGQTHLCVLISNFDEPMCVKLVEALCAEHQNQPN' A
#
# COMPACT_ATOMS: atom_id res chain seq x y z
N MET A 1 18.94 -17.62 -13.79
CA MET A 1 20.15 -17.31 -13.02
C MET A 1 20.42 -15.82 -13.15
N THR A 2 19.85 -15.05 -12.22
CA THR A 2 20.45 -13.88 -11.57
C THR A 2 19.63 -13.73 -10.30
N GLU A 3 20.18 -14.27 -9.23
CA GLU A 3 19.73 -14.10 -7.86
C GLU A 3 20.07 -12.67 -7.43
N GLU A 4 19.13 -11.96 -6.82
CA GLU A 4 19.48 -11.00 -5.77
C GLU A 4 18.65 -11.36 -4.55
N VAL A 5 19.26 -12.21 -3.73
CA VAL A 5 18.87 -12.47 -2.35
C VAL A 5 19.04 -11.15 -1.60
N ILE A 6 17.93 -10.57 -1.15
CA ILE A 6 17.96 -9.38 -0.30
C ILE A 6 18.65 -9.77 1.02
N ALA A 7 19.89 -9.32 1.16
CA ALA A 7 20.72 -9.56 2.32
C ALA A 7 20.14 -8.86 3.54
N ALA A 8 19.74 -9.65 4.53
CA ALA A 8 19.40 -9.16 5.86
C ALA A 8 20.64 -8.53 6.53
N GLY A 9 20.50 -7.33 7.11
CA GLY A 9 21.44 -6.91 8.16
C GLY A 9 21.85 -5.45 8.31
N SER A 10 21.17 -4.47 7.70
CA SER A 10 21.17 -3.11 8.26
C SER A 10 19.81 -2.86 8.90
N VAL A 11 19.76 -2.09 9.99
CA VAL A 11 18.50 -1.51 10.47
C VAL A 11 18.03 -0.56 9.36
N MET A 12 17.44 -1.11 8.31
CA MET A 12 16.83 -0.30 7.28
C MET A 12 15.66 0.42 7.96
N GLU A 13 15.68 1.74 7.91
CA GLU A 13 14.53 2.53 8.31
C GLU A 13 13.30 2.00 7.55
N VAL A 14 12.17 1.89 8.26
CA VAL A 14 10.92 1.37 7.70
C VAL A 14 10.55 2.06 6.38
N ASN A 15 10.84 3.35 6.27
CA ASN A 15 10.63 4.14 5.05
C ASN A 15 11.48 3.65 3.86
N THR A 16 12.73 3.25 4.09
CA THR A 16 13.63 2.73 3.06
C THR A 16 13.12 1.37 2.56
N VAL A 17 12.73 0.48 3.48
CA VAL A 17 12.15 -0.83 3.11
C VAL A 17 10.84 -0.64 2.34
N LEU A 18 9.98 0.27 2.80
CA LEU A 18 8.72 0.56 2.11
C LEU A 18 8.95 1.06 0.69
N GLN A 19 9.95 1.92 0.47
CA GLN A 19 10.30 2.38 -0.87
C GLN A 19 10.75 1.24 -1.79
N GLU A 20 11.51 0.26 -1.29
CA GLU A 20 11.90 -0.92 -2.07
C GLU A 20 10.70 -1.80 -2.42
N VAL A 21 9.80 -2.04 -1.45
CA VAL A 21 8.55 -2.79 -1.67
C VAL A 21 7.65 -2.09 -2.71
N LEU A 22 7.56 -0.77 -2.69
CA LEU A 22 6.79 -0.02 -3.69
C LEU A 22 7.42 -0.12 -5.09
N LYS A 23 8.75 -0.11 -5.19
CA LYS A 23 9.44 -0.30 -6.48
C LYS A 23 9.21 -1.71 -7.04
N THR A 24 9.28 -2.73 -6.21
CA THR A 24 9.05 -4.12 -6.66
C THR A 24 7.60 -4.35 -7.05
N THR A 25 6.63 -3.87 -6.27
CA THR A 25 5.20 -3.98 -6.62
C THR A 25 4.84 -3.23 -7.89
N LEU A 26 5.49 -2.09 -8.16
CA LEU A 26 5.32 -1.36 -9.42
C LEU A 26 5.80 -2.17 -10.64
N ILE A 27 6.91 -2.93 -10.53
CA ILE A 27 7.41 -3.80 -11.60
C ILE A 27 6.44 -4.95 -11.91
N HIS A 28 5.68 -5.39 -10.90
CA HIS A 28 4.72 -6.50 -11.01
C HIS A 28 3.27 -6.04 -11.28
N ASP A 29 3.03 -4.76 -11.63
CA ASP A 29 1.70 -4.17 -11.82
C ASP A 29 0.76 -4.38 -10.60
N GLY A 30 1.35 -4.50 -9.40
CA GLY A 30 0.64 -4.76 -8.15
C GLY A 30 0.26 -3.51 -7.37
N LEU A 31 0.51 -2.32 -7.92
CA LEU A 31 0.30 -1.03 -7.25
C LEU A 31 -0.84 -0.25 -7.92
N ALA A 32 -1.89 0.06 -7.15
CA ALA A 32 -2.95 0.97 -7.57
C ALA A 32 -2.59 2.42 -7.20
N CYS A 33 -2.59 3.35 -8.15
CA CYS A 33 -2.15 4.72 -7.96
C CYS A 33 -3.28 5.73 -8.17
N GLY A 34 -3.77 6.29 -7.05
CA GLY A 34 -4.80 7.34 -7.07
C GLY A 34 -6.08 6.89 -6.38
N ILE A 35 -6.87 7.87 -5.92
CA ILE A 35 -7.98 7.63 -5.00
C ILE A 35 -9.04 6.67 -5.55
N ARG A 36 -9.35 6.77 -6.86
CA ARG A 36 -10.38 5.94 -7.50
C ARG A 36 -9.94 4.49 -7.63
N GLU A 37 -8.68 4.27 -8.00
CA GLU A 37 -8.12 2.94 -8.18
C GLU A 37 -7.86 2.28 -6.83
N ALA A 38 -7.35 3.05 -5.87
CA ALA A 38 -7.19 2.62 -4.48
C ALA A 38 -8.53 2.22 -3.87
N ALA A 39 -9.57 3.06 -3.97
CA ALA A 39 -10.89 2.72 -3.46
C ALA A 39 -11.46 1.44 -4.09
N LYS A 40 -11.28 1.26 -5.41
CA LYS A 40 -11.71 0.04 -6.11
C LYS A 40 -10.92 -1.20 -5.69
N ALA A 41 -9.62 -1.06 -5.43
CA ALA A 41 -8.77 -2.17 -4.99
C ALA A 41 -9.09 -2.56 -3.53
N LEU A 42 -9.33 -1.55 -2.68
CA LEU A 42 -9.77 -1.70 -1.30
C LEU A 42 -11.11 -2.43 -1.24
N ASP A 43 -12.12 -1.97 -2.00
CA ASP A 43 -13.47 -2.57 -2.09
C ASP A 43 -13.46 -4.04 -2.54
N LYS A 44 -12.46 -4.45 -3.31
CA LYS A 44 -12.29 -5.86 -3.73
C LYS A 44 -11.60 -6.73 -2.69
N GLY A 45 -11.08 -6.17 -1.60
CA GLY A 45 -10.28 -6.88 -0.61
C GLY A 45 -8.95 -7.43 -1.16
N GLN A 46 -8.44 -6.88 -2.26
CA GLN A 46 -7.20 -7.35 -2.92
C GLN A 46 -5.95 -6.61 -2.42
N THR A 47 -6.10 -5.67 -1.49
CA THR A 47 -5.03 -4.78 -1.03
C THR A 47 -4.43 -5.27 0.28
N HIS A 48 -3.10 -5.41 0.30
CA HIS A 48 -2.35 -5.73 1.52
C HIS A 48 -1.92 -4.49 2.31
N LEU A 49 -1.70 -3.36 1.62
CA LEU A 49 -1.21 -2.11 2.21
C LEU A 49 -1.82 -0.91 1.47
N CYS A 50 -2.22 0.12 2.19
CA CYS A 50 -2.64 1.41 1.66
C CYS A 50 -1.77 2.52 2.25
N VAL A 51 -1.22 3.40 1.40
CA VAL A 51 -0.41 4.55 1.82
C VAL A 51 -1.13 5.81 1.39
N LEU A 52 -1.43 6.68 2.36
CA LEU A 52 -2.11 7.95 2.14
C LEU A 52 -1.21 9.11 2.55
N ILE A 53 -1.25 10.20 1.79
CA ILE A 53 -0.52 11.43 2.10
C ILE A 53 -1.28 12.20 3.19
N SER A 54 -0.56 12.63 4.22
CA SER A 54 -1.15 13.34 5.37
C SER A 54 -1.72 14.72 5.04
N ASN A 55 -1.27 15.36 3.96
CA ASN A 55 -1.68 16.70 3.54
C ASN A 55 -2.66 16.66 2.35
N PHE A 56 -3.72 15.86 2.44
CA PHE A 56 -4.76 15.81 1.41
C PHE A 56 -5.75 16.97 1.61
N ASP A 57 -5.92 17.84 0.61
CA ASP A 57 -6.76 19.04 0.72
C ASP A 57 -8.25 18.72 0.93
N GLU A 58 -8.70 17.53 0.51
CA GLU A 58 -10.07 17.07 0.66
C GLU A 58 -10.20 16.03 1.80
N PRO A 59 -10.65 16.43 3.01
CA PRO A 59 -10.71 15.52 4.16
C PRO A 59 -11.75 14.39 3.98
N MET A 60 -12.65 14.52 3.00
CA MET A 60 -13.63 13.49 2.68
C MET A 60 -12.97 12.25 2.05
N CYS A 61 -11.93 12.43 1.22
CA CYS A 61 -11.18 11.32 0.64
C CYS A 61 -10.42 10.53 1.70
N VAL A 62 -9.88 11.21 2.71
CA VAL A 62 -9.20 10.56 3.85
C VAL A 62 -10.17 9.66 4.60
N LYS A 63 -11.34 10.20 4.98
CA LYS A 63 -12.38 9.45 5.70
C LYS A 63 -12.88 8.24 4.92
N LEU A 64 -13.03 8.37 3.60
CA LEU A 64 -13.43 7.26 2.74
C LEU A 64 -12.41 6.12 2.78
N VAL A 65 -11.13 6.45 2.61
CA VAL A 65 -10.05 5.44 2.63
C VAL A 65 -9.94 4.79 4.01
N GLU A 66 -10.01 5.57 5.08
CA GLU A 66 -9.97 5.03 6.44
C GLU A 66 -11.14 4.09 6.74
N ALA A 67 -12.36 4.47 6.33
CA ALA A 67 -13.55 3.63 6.50
C ALA A 67 -13.42 2.32 5.72
N LEU A 68 -12.98 2.38 4.46
CA LEU A 68 -12.75 1.19 3.63
C LEU A 68 -11.65 0.30 4.22
N CYS A 69 -10.54 0.86 4.68
CA CYS A 69 -9.49 0.09 5.34
C CYS A 69 -9.98 -0.60 6.62
N ALA A 70 -10.79 0.09 7.43
CA ALA A 70 -11.34 -0.46 8.67
C ALA A 70 -12.35 -1.60 8.42
N GLU A 71 -13.18 -1.49 7.38
CA GLU A 71 -14.12 -2.55 7.01
C GLU A 71 -13.39 -3.86 6.63
N HIS A 72 -12.35 -3.74 5.81
CA HIS A 72 -11.60 -4.91 5.32
C HIS A 72 -10.66 -5.52 6.37
N GLN A 73 -10.22 -4.77 7.38
CA GLN A 73 -9.46 -5.31 8.52
C GLN A 73 -10.33 -6.17 9.46
N ASN A 74 -11.64 -5.92 9.51
CA ASN A 74 -12.58 -6.65 10.37
C ASN A 74 -13.20 -7.87 9.68
N GLN A 75 -12.90 -8.12 8.40
CA GLN A 75 -13.24 -9.38 7.76
C GLN A 75 -12.15 -10.43 8.06
N PRO A 76 -12.50 -11.51 8.79
CA PRO A 76 -11.56 -12.60 9.00
C PRO A 76 -11.40 -13.36 7.68
N ASN A 77 -10.14 -13.48 7.23
CA ASN A 77 -9.71 -14.61 6.41
C ASN A 77 -9.66 -15.85 7.30
#